data_AF-A0ABD6VTB6-F1
#
_entry.id   AF-A0ABD6VTB6-F1
#
_cell.length_a   1.000
_cell.length_b   1.000
_cell.length_c   1.000
_cell.angle_alpha   90.00
_cell.angle_beta   90.00
_cell.angle_gamma   90.00
#
_symmetry.space_group_name_H-M   'P 1'
#
loop_
_entity.id
_entity.type
_entity.pdbx_description
1 polymer ?
#
loop_
_entity_poly.entity_id
_entity_poly.type
_entity_poly.pdbx_seq_one_letter_code
_entity_poly.pdbx_strand_id
1 'polypeptide(L)'
;MFCVQCEQTIRTPVGNGCSYAQGMCGKTAETSDLQDLLVAVLQGLSAWALKARELDIIDHDVDNFAPRAFFSTLTNVNFDSQRIIGYAQEAITLRESLAVRCRLHDATATVDHPMAALQLAGNDIPTLLQQAADFALDSDKASVGDDVHGLRMLNLYGLKGAAAYMEHAHVLGQYDNAIYAEYHAFMAWLGTQPSDVDTLLNNAMGIGKMNFNVMAILDHGETNAYGHPQPTSVNVRPIAGKAILISGHDLKDLRMLLEQTEGTGVNIYTHGEMLPAHGYPELKKFTHLAGNYGSGWQNQQTEFAKFPGAIVMTSNCIIDPNVGNYGDRIWTRSIVGWPGVNHLEGDDFSPVIKQAQGLAGFPYSEIEHMITVGFGRETLLSAADTVIDLVAQKKLRHVFLVGGCDGSREERSYFTDFTLNVPQDCLIMTLACGKYRFNKLDFGTLEGLPRLLDVGQCNDAYAAIILAVKLAEKLGCGVNDLPLSLVLSWFEQKAIVILLTLLSLGVKNIYTGPTAPGFLTDNLLAILNDKFGMRAITTVEQDMNTILAA
;
A
#
# COMPACT_ATOMS: atom_id res chain seq x y z
N MET A 1 -21.88 -0.58 -10.39
CA MET A 1 -20.85 -0.39 -9.35
C MET A 1 -21.37 -0.24 -7.94
N PHE A 2 -20.67 -0.89 -7.03
CA PHE A 2 -20.60 -0.60 -5.61
C PHE A 2 -19.14 -0.68 -5.18
N CYS A 3 -18.58 0.39 -4.61
CA CYS A 3 -17.19 0.40 -4.18
C CYS A 3 -16.98 1.18 -2.89
N VAL A 4 -16.50 0.49 -1.84
CA VAL A 4 -16.33 1.03 -0.48
C VAL A 4 -14.89 0.90 0.03
N GLN A 5 -13.93 0.57 -0.85
CA GLN A 5 -12.58 0.13 -0.46
C GLN A 5 -11.63 1.21 0.07
N CYS A 6 -11.94 2.50 -0.06
CA CYS A 6 -11.07 3.59 0.44
C CYS A 6 -11.80 4.53 1.38
N GLU A 7 -11.02 5.25 2.18
CA GLU A 7 -11.47 6.22 3.18
C GLU A 7 -12.37 7.32 2.60
N GLN A 8 -12.15 7.66 1.33
CA GLN A 8 -12.90 8.69 0.60
C GLN A 8 -14.14 8.18 -0.11
N THR A 9 -14.60 6.96 0.19
CA THR A 9 -15.88 6.47 -0.34
C THR A 9 -17.03 7.43 0.01
N ILE A 10 -18.04 7.47 -0.86
CA ILE A 10 -19.22 8.31 -0.65
C ILE A 10 -19.95 7.81 0.60
N ARG A 11 -20.37 8.74 1.46
CA ARG A 11 -21.20 8.47 2.64
C ARG A 11 -22.49 9.25 2.52
N THR A 12 -23.61 8.55 2.63
CA THR A 12 -24.94 9.14 2.56
C THR A 12 -25.80 8.59 3.70
N PRO A 13 -26.95 9.22 4.02
CA PRO A 13 -27.89 8.67 4.99
C PRO A 13 -28.42 7.27 4.63
N VAL A 14 -28.36 6.86 3.36
CA VAL A 14 -28.83 5.55 2.90
C VAL A 14 -27.73 4.48 2.87
N GLY A 15 -26.47 4.86 3.13
CA GLY A 15 -25.35 3.93 3.20
C GLY A 15 -24.02 4.53 2.74
N ASN A 16 -22.96 3.76 3.00
CA ASN A 16 -21.59 4.02 2.52
C ASN A 16 -21.34 3.24 1.23
N GLY A 17 -20.58 3.83 0.31
CA GLY A 17 -20.20 3.20 -0.96
C GLY A 17 -20.39 4.15 -2.14
N CYS A 18 -19.45 4.11 -3.08
CA CYS A 18 -19.63 4.73 -4.39
C CYS A 18 -20.56 3.86 -5.23
N SER A 19 -21.75 4.38 -5.58
CA SER A 19 -22.80 3.63 -6.29
C SER A 19 -23.39 4.38 -7.51
N TYR A 20 -22.61 5.29 -8.11
CA TYR A 20 -23.03 6.14 -9.24
C TYR A 20 -22.22 5.83 -10.50
N ALA A 21 -22.25 6.71 -11.51
CA ALA A 21 -21.47 6.55 -12.74
C ALA A 21 -19.95 6.58 -12.50
N GLN A 22 -19.50 7.18 -11.40
CA GLN A 22 -18.10 7.32 -11.04
C GLN A 22 -17.96 7.41 -9.51
N GLY A 23 -16.90 6.82 -8.96
CA GLY A 23 -16.51 6.99 -7.57
C GLY A 23 -15.68 8.25 -7.32
N MET A 24 -15.49 8.63 -6.05
CA MET A 24 -14.75 9.85 -5.66
C MET A 24 -13.29 9.89 -6.17
N CYS A 25 -12.68 8.73 -6.41
CA CYS A 25 -11.33 8.62 -6.96
C CYS A 25 -11.26 8.78 -8.50
N GLY A 26 -12.40 8.95 -9.18
CA GLY A 26 -12.47 8.99 -10.63
C GLY A 26 -12.70 7.62 -11.30
N LYS A 27 -12.77 6.53 -10.53
CA LYS A 27 -13.04 5.19 -11.08
C LYS A 27 -14.47 5.14 -11.63
N THR A 28 -14.62 4.83 -12.91
CA THR A 28 -15.93 4.71 -13.56
C THR A 28 -16.65 3.45 -13.08
N ALA A 29 -17.98 3.43 -13.25
CA ALA A 29 -18.77 2.23 -12.95
C ALA A 29 -18.31 1.02 -13.78
N GLU A 30 -17.99 1.24 -15.06
CA GLU A 30 -17.45 0.23 -15.96
C GLU A 30 -16.18 -0.42 -15.40
N THR A 31 -15.16 0.37 -15.06
CA THR A 31 -13.90 -0.17 -14.53
C THR A 31 -14.11 -0.83 -13.17
N SER A 32 -15.01 -0.31 -12.33
CA SER A 32 -15.34 -0.93 -11.05
C SER A 32 -15.93 -2.32 -11.21
N ASP A 33 -16.93 -2.46 -12.08
CA ASP A 33 -17.64 -3.73 -12.26
C ASP A 33 -16.71 -4.77 -12.92
N LEU A 34 -15.86 -4.36 -13.86
CA LEU A 34 -14.83 -5.23 -14.43
C LEU A 34 -13.77 -5.66 -13.40
N GLN A 35 -13.43 -4.81 -12.43
CA GLN A 35 -12.55 -5.21 -11.32
C GLN A 35 -13.20 -6.28 -10.46
N ASP A 36 -14.51 -6.19 -10.17
CA ASP A 36 -15.23 -7.20 -9.40
C ASP A 36 -15.27 -8.55 -10.12
N LEU A 37 -15.47 -8.55 -11.45
CA LEU A 37 -15.36 -9.75 -12.28
C LEU A 37 -13.94 -10.35 -12.24
N LEU A 38 -12.89 -9.53 -12.33
CA LEU A 38 -11.51 -9.99 -12.19
C LEU A 38 -11.27 -10.65 -10.83
N VAL A 39 -11.78 -10.08 -9.74
CA VAL A 39 -11.68 -10.69 -8.40
C VAL A 39 -12.30 -12.09 -8.39
N ALA A 40 -13.51 -12.26 -8.91
CA ALA A 40 -14.18 -13.55 -8.99
C ALA A 40 -13.36 -14.60 -9.78
N VAL A 41 -12.78 -14.19 -10.92
CA VAL A 41 -11.92 -15.07 -11.72
C VAL A 41 -10.66 -15.49 -10.94
N LEU A 42 -10.02 -14.57 -10.21
CA LEU A 42 -8.83 -14.85 -9.40
C LEU A 42 -9.12 -15.77 -8.21
N GLN A 43 -10.33 -15.72 -7.64
CA GLN A 43 -10.78 -16.70 -6.63
C GLN A 43 -10.85 -18.11 -7.23
N GLY A 44 -11.37 -18.23 -8.46
CA GLY A 44 -11.38 -19.48 -9.21
C GLY A 44 -9.98 -20.00 -9.53
N LEU A 45 -9.06 -19.13 -9.95
CA LEU A 45 -7.65 -19.48 -10.17
C LEU A 45 -7.00 -19.99 -8.88
N SER A 46 -7.22 -19.30 -7.75
CA SER A 46 -6.68 -19.70 -6.45
C SER A 46 -7.20 -21.05 -5.97
N ALA A 47 -8.47 -21.37 -6.22
CA ALA A 47 -9.02 -22.68 -5.90
C ALA A 47 -8.32 -23.81 -6.67
N TRP A 48 -7.97 -23.59 -7.94
CA TRP A 48 -7.15 -24.52 -8.71
C TRP A 48 -5.69 -24.56 -8.26
N ALA A 49 -5.11 -23.44 -7.81
CA ALA A 49 -3.77 -23.40 -7.23
C ALA A 49 -3.66 -24.28 -5.97
N LEU A 50 -4.69 -24.29 -5.13
CA LEU A 50 -4.78 -25.20 -3.98
C LEU A 50 -4.87 -26.65 -4.43
N LYS A 51 -5.74 -26.95 -5.40
CA LYS A 51 -5.88 -28.32 -5.91
C LYS A 51 -4.58 -28.85 -6.53
N ALA A 52 -3.85 -27.98 -7.24
CA ALA A 52 -2.55 -28.32 -7.79
C ALA A 52 -1.55 -28.69 -6.69
N ARG A 53 -1.53 -27.93 -5.59
CA ARG A 53 -0.66 -28.20 -4.43
C ARG A 53 -0.98 -29.51 -3.73
N GLU A 54 -2.25 -29.92 -3.65
CA GLU A 54 -2.63 -31.26 -3.15
C GLU A 54 -2.03 -32.40 -4.00
N LEU A 55 -1.70 -32.11 -5.25
CA LEU A 55 -1.07 -33.03 -6.21
C LEU A 55 0.43 -32.77 -6.36
N ASP A 56 1.05 -32.04 -5.42
CA ASP A 56 2.47 -31.64 -5.45
C ASP A 56 2.88 -30.81 -6.69
N ILE A 57 1.92 -30.13 -7.32
CA ILE A 57 2.16 -29.21 -8.44
C ILE A 57 2.22 -27.78 -7.90
N ILE A 58 3.42 -27.19 -7.91
CA ILE A 58 3.67 -25.78 -7.59
C ILE A 58 3.92 -25.03 -8.89
N ASP A 59 3.17 -23.95 -9.10
CA ASP A 59 3.29 -23.10 -10.28
C ASP A 59 3.57 -21.65 -9.87
N HIS A 60 4.83 -21.25 -9.98
CA HIS A 60 5.26 -19.91 -9.59
C HIS A 60 4.76 -18.81 -10.52
N ASP A 61 4.36 -19.13 -11.76
CA ASP A 61 3.73 -18.16 -12.66
C ASP A 61 2.32 -17.83 -12.15
N VAL A 62 1.55 -18.83 -11.70
CA VAL A 62 0.24 -18.62 -11.06
C VAL A 62 0.39 -17.91 -9.71
N ASP A 63 1.33 -18.37 -8.88
CA ASP A 63 1.57 -17.81 -7.55
C ASP A 63 1.93 -16.32 -7.63
N ASN A 64 2.68 -15.91 -8.65
CA ASN A 64 3.00 -14.50 -8.90
C ASN A 64 1.85 -13.74 -9.57
N PHE A 65 1.24 -14.32 -10.59
CA PHE A 65 0.22 -13.64 -11.39
C PHE A 65 -1.00 -13.25 -10.56
N ALA A 66 -1.48 -14.14 -9.68
CA ALA A 66 -2.70 -13.89 -8.92
C ALA A 66 -2.63 -12.64 -8.01
N PRO A 67 -1.61 -12.45 -7.14
CA PRO A 67 -1.46 -11.22 -6.38
C PRO A 67 -1.19 -10.00 -7.27
N ARG A 68 -0.37 -10.13 -8.34
CA ARG A 68 -0.13 -9.04 -9.28
C ARG A 68 -1.41 -8.53 -9.94
N ALA A 69 -2.21 -9.43 -10.51
CA ALA A 69 -3.48 -9.08 -11.12
C ALA A 69 -4.46 -8.49 -10.09
N PHE A 70 -4.46 -9.00 -8.85
CA PHE A 70 -5.30 -8.44 -7.79
C PHE A 70 -4.86 -7.04 -7.38
N PHE A 71 -3.55 -6.75 -7.41
CA PHE A 71 -2.99 -5.43 -7.15
C PHE A 71 -3.53 -4.38 -8.14
N SER A 72 -3.84 -4.75 -9.39
CA SER A 72 -4.46 -3.84 -10.36
C SER A 72 -5.81 -3.25 -9.89
N THR A 73 -6.47 -3.87 -8.90
CA THR A 73 -7.80 -3.49 -8.40
C THR A 73 -7.78 -2.60 -7.16
N LEU A 74 -6.58 -2.26 -6.63
CA LEU A 74 -6.46 -1.34 -5.51
C LEU A 74 -6.83 0.09 -5.91
N THR A 75 -7.15 0.91 -4.92
CA THR A 75 -7.47 2.32 -5.14
C THR A 75 -6.30 3.03 -5.80
N ASN A 76 -6.61 3.76 -6.87
CA ASN A 76 -5.65 4.55 -7.64
C ASN A 76 -4.52 3.73 -8.28
N VAL A 77 -4.79 2.48 -8.69
CA VAL A 77 -3.84 1.66 -9.46
C VAL A 77 -4.16 1.68 -10.96
N ASN A 78 -5.30 1.10 -11.35
CA ASN A 78 -5.62 0.89 -12.76
C ASN A 78 -7.05 1.33 -13.09
N PHE A 79 -7.16 2.31 -13.99
CA PHE A 79 -8.39 2.88 -14.52
C PHE A 79 -8.67 2.45 -15.96
N ASP A 80 -7.84 1.57 -16.53
CA ASP A 80 -7.95 1.09 -17.90
C ASP A 80 -8.72 -0.23 -17.96
N SER A 81 -9.99 -0.15 -18.35
CA SER A 81 -10.90 -1.29 -18.50
C SER A 81 -10.34 -2.39 -19.40
N GLN A 82 -9.62 -2.05 -20.47
CA GLN A 82 -9.05 -3.05 -21.39
C GLN A 82 -7.96 -3.86 -20.70
N ARG A 83 -7.12 -3.22 -19.88
CA ARG A 83 -6.10 -3.93 -19.10
C ARG A 83 -6.71 -4.83 -18.03
N ILE A 84 -7.78 -4.38 -17.37
CA ILE A 84 -8.53 -5.23 -16.41
C ILE A 84 -9.09 -6.48 -17.10
N ILE A 85 -9.66 -6.34 -18.30
CA ILE A 85 -10.12 -7.48 -19.11
C ILE A 85 -8.95 -8.40 -19.47
N GLY A 86 -7.80 -7.84 -19.86
CA GLY A 86 -6.59 -8.61 -20.16
C GLY A 86 -6.14 -9.47 -18.97
N TYR A 87 -6.13 -8.91 -17.75
CA TYR A 87 -5.84 -9.69 -16.54
C TYR A 87 -6.85 -10.82 -16.31
N ALA A 88 -8.14 -10.59 -16.56
CA ALA A 88 -9.14 -11.63 -16.40
C ALA A 88 -8.95 -12.77 -17.42
N GLN A 89 -8.60 -12.46 -18.67
CA GLN A 89 -8.32 -13.44 -19.72
C GLN A 89 -7.06 -14.28 -19.40
N GLU A 90 -6.00 -13.64 -18.93
CA GLU A 90 -4.77 -14.33 -18.53
C GLU A 90 -5.03 -15.25 -17.32
N ALA A 91 -5.80 -14.78 -16.34
CA ALA A 91 -6.21 -15.59 -15.20
C ALA A 91 -6.98 -16.87 -15.61
N ILE A 92 -7.91 -16.76 -16.56
CA ILE A 92 -8.63 -17.92 -17.12
C ILE A 92 -7.65 -18.87 -17.81
N THR A 93 -6.76 -18.34 -18.64
CA THR A 93 -5.78 -19.15 -19.38
C THR A 93 -4.87 -19.94 -18.43
N LEU A 94 -4.36 -19.28 -17.40
CA LEU A 94 -3.54 -19.91 -16.36
C LEU A 94 -4.32 -20.98 -15.60
N ARG A 95 -5.59 -20.69 -15.24
CA ARG A 95 -6.46 -21.64 -14.54
C ARG A 95 -6.70 -22.89 -15.37
N GLU A 96 -7.07 -22.75 -16.64
CA GLU A 96 -7.33 -23.92 -17.51
C GLU A 96 -6.06 -24.75 -17.73
N SER A 97 -4.92 -24.10 -17.94
CA SER A 97 -3.63 -24.78 -18.05
C SER A 97 -3.29 -25.56 -16.77
N LEU A 98 -3.51 -24.97 -15.61
CA LEU A 98 -3.29 -25.62 -14.32
C LEU A 98 -4.27 -26.78 -14.10
N ALA A 99 -5.53 -26.61 -14.45
CA ALA A 99 -6.55 -27.65 -14.35
C ALA A 99 -6.25 -28.86 -15.25
N VAL A 100 -5.75 -28.63 -16.46
CA VAL A 100 -5.29 -29.70 -17.36
C VAL A 100 -4.11 -30.46 -16.73
N ARG A 101 -3.11 -29.76 -16.18
CA ARG A 101 -1.98 -30.41 -15.50
C ARG A 101 -2.41 -31.23 -14.29
N CYS A 102 -3.34 -30.71 -13.48
CA CYS A 102 -3.93 -31.47 -12.38
C CYS A 102 -4.58 -32.76 -12.88
N ARG A 103 -5.35 -32.69 -13.98
CA ARG A 103 -6.02 -33.85 -14.58
C ARG A 103 -5.09 -34.84 -15.28
N LEU A 104 -3.92 -34.38 -15.73
CA LEU A 104 -2.86 -35.27 -16.23
C LEU A 104 -2.21 -36.07 -15.10
N HIS A 105 -2.12 -35.48 -13.90
CA HIS A 105 -1.59 -36.16 -12.71
C HIS A 105 -2.64 -37.07 -12.05
N ASP A 106 -3.87 -36.60 -11.92
CA ASP A 106 -5.03 -37.35 -11.41
C ASP A 106 -6.25 -37.05 -12.29
N ALA A 107 -6.67 -38.02 -13.11
CA ALA A 107 -7.81 -37.87 -14.02
C ALA A 107 -9.14 -37.54 -13.32
N THR A 108 -9.23 -37.77 -12.01
CA THR A 108 -10.41 -37.44 -11.19
C THR A 108 -10.32 -36.07 -10.50
N ALA A 109 -9.25 -35.31 -10.73
CA ALA A 109 -9.06 -34.00 -10.15
C ALA A 109 -10.20 -33.02 -10.52
N THR A 110 -11.00 -32.69 -9.51
CA THR A 110 -12.08 -31.70 -9.56
C THR A 110 -11.91 -30.68 -8.43
N VAL A 111 -12.43 -29.48 -8.65
CA VAL A 111 -12.49 -28.40 -7.65
C VAL A 111 -13.95 -28.07 -7.39
N ASP A 112 -14.42 -28.32 -6.17
CA ASP A 112 -15.74 -27.91 -5.71
C ASP A 112 -15.67 -26.48 -5.15
N HIS A 113 -15.76 -25.50 -6.04
CA HIS A 113 -15.72 -24.09 -5.68
C HIS A 113 -16.58 -23.27 -6.66
N PRO A 114 -17.40 -22.31 -6.19
CA PRO A 114 -18.35 -21.57 -7.04
C PRO A 114 -17.70 -20.89 -8.26
N MET A 115 -16.47 -20.39 -8.09
CA MET A 115 -15.73 -19.69 -9.15
C MET A 115 -14.80 -20.60 -9.98
N ALA A 116 -14.68 -21.90 -9.66
CA ALA A 116 -13.68 -22.78 -10.29
C ALA A 116 -13.91 -23.00 -11.79
N ALA A 117 -15.15 -22.85 -12.25
CA ALA A 117 -15.54 -23.03 -13.65
C ALA A 117 -15.99 -21.72 -14.34
N LEU A 118 -15.86 -20.56 -13.67
CA LEU A 118 -16.26 -19.27 -14.21
C LEU A 118 -15.54 -18.99 -15.54
N GLN A 119 -16.25 -18.80 -16.64
CA GLN A 119 -15.66 -18.38 -17.92
C GLN A 119 -16.07 -16.94 -18.22
N LEU A 120 -15.27 -16.20 -18.99
CA LEU A 120 -15.69 -14.91 -19.51
C LEU A 120 -16.74 -15.10 -20.61
N ALA A 121 -17.84 -14.35 -20.53
CA ALA A 121 -18.96 -14.46 -21.47
C ALA A 121 -18.65 -13.87 -22.87
N GLY A 122 -17.52 -13.15 -23.01
CA GLY A 122 -17.07 -12.53 -24.24
C GLY A 122 -15.74 -11.81 -24.06
N ASN A 123 -15.37 -10.99 -25.04
CA ASN A 123 -14.15 -10.18 -25.03
C ASN A 123 -14.42 -8.67 -25.16
N ASP A 124 -15.67 -8.28 -25.39
CA ASP A 124 -16.10 -6.89 -25.47
C ASP A 124 -16.63 -6.39 -24.12
N ILE A 125 -16.42 -5.10 -23.86
CA ILE A 125 -16.84 -4.45 -22.61
C ILE A 125 -18.35 -4.63 -22.35
N PRO A 126 -19.29 -4.38 -23.29
CA PRO A 126 -20.72 -4.51 -23.00
C PRO A 126 -21.12 -5.90 -22.50
N THR A 127 -20.65 -6.96 -23.15
CA THR A 127 -20.94 -8.35 -22.74
C THR A 127 -20.37 -8.65 -21.36
N LEU A 128 -19.13 -8.22 -21.10
CA LEU A 128 -18.47 -8.45 -19.81
C LEU A 128 -19.09 -7.63 -18.68
N LEU A 129 -19.60 -6.43 -18.93
CA LEU A 129 -20.33 -5.65 -17.94
C LEU A 129 -21.66 -6.30 -17.54
N GLN A 130 -22.36 -6.92 -18.50
CA GLN A 130 -23.57 -7.67 -18.19
C GLN A 130 -23.25 -8.84 -17.25
N GLN A 131 -22.16 -9.56 -17.52
CA GLN A 131 -21.68 -10.64 -16.65
C GLN A 131 -21.20 -10.13 -15.28
N ALA A 132 -20.49 -9.01 -15.25
CA ALA A 132 -19.92 -8.44 -14.02
C ALA A 132 -20.98 -8.12 -12.96
N ALA A 133 -22.23 -7.85 -13.38
CA ALA A 133 -23.34 -7.62 -12.47
C ALA A 133 -23.60 -8.80 -11.51
N ASP A 134 -23.32 -10.04 -11.93
CA ASP A 134 -23.47 -11.24 -11.11
C ASP A 134 -22.42 -11.33 -9.98
N PHE A 135 -21.36 -10.52 -10.06
CA PHE A 135 -20.22 -10.50 -9.13
C PHE A 135 -20.13 -9.21 -8.33
N ALA A 136 -21.16 -8.36 -8.39
CA ALA A 136 -21.23 -7.15 -7.58
C ALA A 136 -21.06 -7.49 -6.09
N LEU A 137 -20.16 -6.76 -5.41
CA LEU A 137 -19.75 -7.08 -4.03
C LEU A 137 -20.87 -6.92 -2.99
N ASP A 138 -21.93 -6.19 -3.31
CA ASP A 138 -23.10 -5.97 -2.45
C ASP A 138 -24.35 -6.76 -2.89
N SER A 139 -24.23 -7.66 -3.86
CA SER A 139 -25.35 -8.41 -4.46
C SER A 139 -26.20 -9.20 -3.45
N ASP A 140 -25.57 -9.80 -2.43
CA ASP A 140 -26.24 -10.57 -1.38
C ASP A 140 -26.31 -9.84 -0.03
N LYS A 141 -25.88 -8.58 0.03
CA LYS A 141 -25.76 -7.79 1.26
C LYS A 141 -27.06 -7.75 2.07
N ALA A 142 -28.21 -7.60 1.41
CA ALA A 142 -29.52 -7.60 2.06
C ALA A 142 -29.87 -8.94 2.73
N SER A 143 -29.31 -10.05 2.24
CA SER A 143 -29.52 -11.40 2.77
C SER A 143 -28.60 -11.69 3.95
N VAL A 144 -27.31 -11.34 3.83
CA VAL A 144 -26.28 -11.68 4.84
C VAL A 144 -26.14 -10.64 5.95
N GLY A 145 -26.62 -9.41 5.73
CA GLY A 145 -26.51 -8.30 6.68
C GLY A 145 -25.21 -7.52 6.59
N ASP A 146 -25.23 -6.30 7.15
CA ASP A 146 -24.15 -5.32 7.01
C ASP A 146 -22.85 -5.77 7.68
N ASP A 147 -22.92 -6.47 8.82
CA ASP A 147 -21.73 -6.93 9.56
C ASP A 147 -20.97 -8.02 8.78
N VAL A 148 -21.70 -9.00 8.23
CA VAL A 148 -21.11 -10.07 7.42
C VAL A 148 -20.48 -9.49 6.16
N HIS A 149 -21.22 -8.63 5.45
CA HIS A 149 -20.68 -7.94 4.28
C HIS A 149 -19.44 -7.11 4.63
N GLY A 150 -19.49 -6.37 5.75
CA GLY A 150 -18.37 -5.55 6.23
C GLY A 150 -17.11 -6.37 6.53
N LEU A 151 -17.26 -7.52 7.17
CA LEU A 151 -16.15 -8.43 7.43
C LEU A 151 -15.63 -9.12 6.15
N ARG A 152 -16.49 -9.45 5.18
CA ARG A 152 -16.03 -9.92 3.85
C ARG A 152 -15.18 -8.85 3.16
N MET A 153 -15.59 -7.59 3.23
CA MET A 153 -14.82 -6.46 2.70
C MET A 153 -13.50 -6.25 3.45
N LEU A 154 -13.48 -6.40 4.77
CA LEU A 154 -12.25 -6.35 5.57
C LEU A 154 -11.24 -7.40 5.10
N ASN A 155 -11.68 -8.65 4.89
CA ASN A 155 -10.86 -9.74 4.36
C ASN A 155 -10.38 -9.44 2.93
N LEU A 156 -11.30 -9.05 2.03
CA LEU A 156 -10.99 -8.73 0.64
C LEU A 156 -9.92 -7.64 0.54
N TYR A 157 -10.08 -6.55 1.30
CA TYR A 157 -9.18 -5.41 1.25
C TYR A 157 -7.86 -5.68 2.00
N GLY A 158 -7.87 -6.52 3.04
CA GLY A 158 -6.65 -7.06 3.62
C GLY A 158 -5.83 -7.86 2.60
N LEU A 159 -6.47 -8.77 1.85
CA LEU A 159 -5.81 -9.54 0.80
C LEU A 159 -5.28 -8.67 -0.33
N LYS A 160 -6.03 -7.62 -0.73
CA LYS A 160 -5.55 -6.62 -1.69
C LYS A 160 -4.25 -5.96 -1.24
N GLY A 161 -4.20 -5.53 0.03
CA GLY A 161 -2.99 -4.95 0.61
C GLY A 161 -1.81 -5.92 0.60
N ALA A 162 -2.04 -7.18 1.02
CA ALA A 162 -0.99 -8.20 1.03
C ALA A 162 -0.46 -8.49 -0.39
N ALA A 163 -1.36 -8.56 -1.38
CA ALA A 163 -1.01 -8.80 -2.78
C ALA A 163 -0.05 -7.74 -3.34
N ALA A 164 -0.20 -6.48 -2.94
CA ALA A 164 0.73 -5.42 -3.35
C ALA A 164 2.15 -5.65 -2.83
N TYR A 165 2.30 -6.05 -1.56
CA TYR A 165 3.62 -6.36 -1.00
C TYR A 165 4.20 -7.66 -1.54
N MET A 166 3.35 -8.66 -1.84
CA MET A 166 3.78 -9.89 -2.51
C MET A 166 4.34 -9.63 -3.90
N GLU A 167 3.72 -8.74 -4.68
CA GLU A 167 4.24 -8.33 -5.99
C GLU A 167 5.62 -7.67 -5.85
N HIS A 168 5.79 -6.69 -4.95
CA HIS A 168 7.09 -6.04 -4.77
C HIS A 168 8.17 -7.01 -4.26
N ALA A 169 7.82 -7.95 -3.38
CA ALA A 169 8.73 -9.01 -2.94
C ALA A 169 9.14 -9.90 -4.13
N HIS A 170 8.17 -10.32 -4.94
CA HIS A 170 8.41 -11.16 -6.11
C HIS A 170 9.29 -10.47 -7.15
N VAL A 171 9.07 -9.17 -7.41
CA VAL A 171 9.90 -8.35 -8.31
C VAL A 171 11.39 -8.36 -7.91
N LEU A 172 11.67 -8.51 -6.60
CA LEU A 172 13.00 -8.65 -6.00
C LEU A 172 13.47 -10.11 -5.88
N GLY A 173 12.76 -11.05 -6.52
CA GLY A 173 13.05 -12.48 -6.47
C GLY A 173 12.78 -13.12 -5.10
N GLN A 174 12.02 -12.46 -4.22
CA GLN A 174 11.66 -12.98 -2.90
C GLN A 174 10.27 -13.60 -2.95
N TYR A 175 10.18 -14.87 -2.56
CA TYR A 175 8.91 -15.57 -2.45
C TYR A 175 9.01 -16.73 -1.46
N ASP A 176 7.85 -17.20 -0.99
CA ASP A 176 7.74 -18.34 -0.10
C ASP A 176 6.49 -19.16 -0.45
N ASN A 177 6.66 -20.48 -0.61
CA ASN A 177 5.59 -21.38 -1.04
C ASN A 177 4.47 -21.49 0.00
N ALA A 178 4.77 -21.38 1.30
CA ALA A 178 3.76 -21.41 2.35
C ALA A 178 2.95 -20.12 2.36
N ILE A 179 3.59 -18.95 2.17
CA ILE A 179 2.89 -17.68 2.00
C ILE A 179 1.94 -17.74 0.80
N TYR A 180 2.38 -18.24 -0.36
CA TYR A 180 1.50 -18.38 -1.53
C TYR A 180 0.36 -19.38 -1.28
N ALA A 181 0.62 -20.49 -0.59
CA ALA A 181 -0.44 -21.43 -0.23
C ALA A 181 -1.49 -20.78 0.69
N GLU A 182 -1.07 -20.02 1.71
CA GLU A 182 -1.96 -19.26 2.59
C GLU A 182 -2.77 -18.20 1.81
N TYR A 183 -2.11 -17.45 0.92
CA TYR A 183 -2.77 -16.44 0.10
C TYR A 183 -3.87 -17.06 -0.78
N HIS A 184 -3.55 -18.15 -1.49
CA HIS A 184 -4.54 -18.86 -2.30
C HIS A 184 -5.65 -19.48 -1.45
N ALA A 185 -5.35 -19.95 -0.24
CA ALA A 185 -6.35 -20.46 0.70
C ALA A 185 -7.36 -19.39 1.09
N PHE A 186 -6.91 -18.20 1.49
CA PHE A 186 -7.79 -17.09 1.83
C PHE A 186 -8.56 -16.57 0.61
N MET A 187 -7.91 -16.46 -0.55
CA MET A 187 -8.55 -15.98 -1.78
C MET A 187 -9.64 -16.93 -2.27
N ALA A 188 -9.37 -18.24 -2.31
CA ALA A 188 -10.37 -19.24 -2.65
C ALA A 188 -11.50 -19.28 -1.61
N TRP A 189 -11.17 -19.33 -0.31
CA TRP A 189 -12.18 -19.34 0.75
C TRP A 189 -13.12 -18.14 0.67
N LEU A 190 -12.61 -16.93 0.41
CA LEU A 190 -13.47 -15.75 0.28
C LEU A 190 -14.45 -15.86 -0.90
N GLY A 191 -14.06 -16.56 -1.96
CA GLY A 191 -14.89 -16.86 -3.13
C GLY A 191 -16.03 -17.85 -2.89
N THR A 192 -16.05 -18.54 -1.73
CA THR A 192 -17.20 -19.35 -1.30
C THR A 192 -18.29 -18.53 -0.62
N GLN A 193 -18.14 -17.20 -0.55
CA GLN A 193 -19.06 -16.27 0.11
C GLN A 193 -19.36 -16.66 1.58
N PRO A 194 -18.34 -16.74 2.45
CA PRO A 194 -18.50 -17.15 3.84
C PRO A 194 -19.38 -16.16 4.62
N SER A 195 -20.25 -16.64 5.51
CA SER A 195 -21.16 -15.80 6.29
C SER A 195 -20.99 -15.89 7.81
N ASP A 196 -20.13 -16.79 8.29
CA ASP A 196 -19.85 -16.94 9.71
C ASP A 196 -18.94 -15.81 10.24
N VAL A 197 -19.44 -15.03 11.19
CA VAL A 197 -18.79 -13.82 11.72
C VAL A 197 -17.46 -14.13 12.39
N ASP A 198 -17.40 -15.18 13.20
CA ASP A 198 -16.18 -15.55 13.94
C ASP A 198 -15.10 -16.04 12.98
N THR A 199 -15.46 -16.86 12.00
CA THR A 199 -14.55 -17.32 10.93
C THR A 199 -14.04 -16.14 10.12
N LEU A 200 -14.91 -15.20 9.74
CA LEU A 200 -14.52 -14.00 9.01
C LEU A 200 -13.53 -13.14 9.78
N LEU A 201 -13.75 -12.94 11.08
CA LEU A 201 -12.85 -12.17 11.93
C LEU A 201 -11.51 -12.89 12.13
N ASN A 202 -11.55 -14.20 12.35
CA ASN A 202 -10.34 -15.03 12.51
C ASN A 202 -9.49 -15.04 11.24
N ASN A 203 -10.11 -15.18 10.07
CA ASN A 203 -9.39 -15.12 8.80
C ASN A 203 -8.85 -13.72 8.50
N ALA A 204 -9.52 -12.65 8.92
CA ALA A 204 -8.96 -11.30 8.83
C ALA A 204 -7.66 -11.16 9.64
N MET A 205 -7.60 -11.76 10.84
CA MET A 205 -6.37 -11.83 11.62
C MET A 205 -5.32 -12.74 10.97
N GLY A 206 -5.75 -13.86 10.38
CA GLY A 206 -4.90 -14.75 9.60
C GLY A 206 -4.22 -14.05 8.42
N ILE A 207 -4.96 -13.25 7.66
CA ILE A 207 -4.43 -12.41 6.58
C ILE A 207 -3.40 -11.41 7.12
N GLY A 208 -3.68 -10.78 8.27
CA GLY A 208 -2.71 -9.91 8.94
C GLY A 208 -1.43 -10.64 9.33
N LYS A 209 -1.53 -11.88 9.83
CA LYS A 209 -0.37 -12.70 10.18
C LYS A 209 0.44 -13.13 8.95
N MET A 210 -0.23 -13.54 7.88
CA MET A 210 0.40 -13.84 6.59
C MET A 210 1.14 -12.60 6.07
N ASN A 211 0.51 -11.43 6.13
CA ASN A 211 1.11 -10.18 5.67
C ASN A 211 2.36 -9.78 6.47
N PHE A 212 2.43 -10.09 7.77
CA PHE A 212 3.67 -9.92 8.53
C PHE A 212 4.86 -10.65 7.86
N ASN A 213 4.64 -11.89 7.42
CA ASN A 213 5.66 -12.68 6.74
C ASN A 213 5.96 -12.11 5.33
N VAL A 214 4.94 -11.61 4.62
CA VAL A 214 5.12 -10.92 3.33
C VAL A 214 6.02 -9.68 3.49
N MET A 215 5.74 -8.82 4.46
CA MET A 215 6.56 -7.63 4.70
C MET A 215 7.98 -8.01 5.15
N ALA A 216 8.16 -9.12 5.86
CA ALA A 216 9.48 -9.62 6.24
C ALA A 216 10.33 -10.01 5.01
N ILE A 217 9.75 -10.72 4.04
CA ILE A 217 10.48 -11.07 2.80
C ILE A 217 10.70 -9.87 1.90
N LEU A 218 9.79 -8.87 1.90
CA LEU A 218 9.98 -7.61 1.20
C LEU A 218 11.12 -6.79 1.80
N ASP A 219 11.13 -6.57 3.12
CA ASP A 219 12.25 -5.90 3.84
C ASP A 219 13.58 -6.59 3.56
N HIS A 220 13.61 -7.94 3.59
CA HIS A 220 14.80 -8.70 3.24
C HIS A 220 15.24 -8.46 1.78
N GLY A 221 14.30 -8.52 0.83
CA GLY A 221 14.58 -8.27 -0.58
C GLY A 221 15.16 -6.89 -0.84
N GLU A 222 14.54 -5.85 -0.29
CA GLU A 222 14.96 -4.45 -0.47
C GLU A 222 16.33 -4.21 0.19
N THR A 223 16.51 -4.65 1.43
CA THR A 223 17.76 -4.43 2.16
C THR A 223 18.93 -5.25 1.60
N ASN A 224 18.68 -6.45 1.08
CA ASN A 224 19.71 -7.25 0.40
C ASN A 224 20.09 -6.65 -0.97
N ALA A 225 19.11 -6.16 -1.73
CA ALA A 225 19.37 -5.59 -3.05
C ALA A 225 19.98 -4.18 -2.99
N TYR A 226 19.56 -3.37 -2.01
CA TYR A 226 19.85 -1.93 -2.00
C TYR A 226 20.63 -1.44 -0.76
N GLY A 227 20.93 -2.33 0.18
CA GLY A 227 21.53 -2.04 1.47
C GLY A 227 20.51 -1.60 2.52
N HIS A 228 20.88 -1.62 3.80
CA HIS A 228 19.99 -1.11 4.86
C HIS A 228 19.87 0.42 4.79
N PRO A 229 18.65 0.98 4.93
CA PRO A 229 18.47 2.43 4.96
C PRO A 229 19.27 3.12 6.07
N GLN A 230 19.90 4.24 5.71
CA GLN A 230 20.71 5.06 6.61
C GLN A 230 20.19 6.50 6.65
N PRO A 231 20.29 7.20 7.80
CA PRO A 231 19.96 8.62 7.91
C PRO A 231 20.62 9.44 6.79
N THR A 232 19.81 10.03 5.93
CA THR A 232 20.24 10.74 4.73
C THR A 232 19.47 12.05 4.60
N SER A 233 20.20 13.11 4.28
CA SER A 233 19.65 14.44 4.01
C SER A 233 19.22 14.53 2.55
N VAL A 234 17.96 14.87 2.31
CA VAL A 234 17.33 14.87 0.98
C VAL A 234 16.84 16.26 0.65
N ASN A 235 17.27 16.80 -0.49
CA ASN A 235 16.74 18.06 -1.00
C ASN A 235 15.32 17.85 -1.55
N VAL A 236 14.37 18.67 -1.12
CA VAL A 236 12.99 18.65 -1.62
C VAL A 236 12.67 19.81 -2.57
N ARG A 237 13.70 20.42 -3.15
CA ARG A 237 13.61 21.58 -4.02
C ARG A 237 14.21 21.28 -5.40
N PRO A 238 13.66 21.84 -6.49
CA PRO A 238 14.18 21.65 -7.83
C PRO A 238 15.64 22.09 -8.00
N ILE A 239 16.36 21.33 -8.81
CA ILE A 239 17.68 21.62 -9.38
C ILE A 239 17.52 21.78 -10.89
N ALA A 240 18.19 22.77 -11.47
CA ALA A 240 18.16 23.05 -12.90
C ALA A 240 18.50 21.81 -13.76
N GLY A 241 17.84 21.67 -14.92
CA GLY A 241 18.14 20.62 -15.89
C GLY A 241 16.95 19.74 -16.25
N LYS A 242 17.20 18.78 -17.17
CA LYS A 242 16.20 17.78 -17.60
C LYS A 242 15.86 16.88 -16.43
N ALA A 243 14.62 16.42 -16.37
CA ALA A 243 14.15 15.67 -15.21
C ALA A 243 13.17 14.56 -15.56
N ILE A 244 13.22 13.47 -14.79
CA ILE A 244 12.19 12.44 -14.72
C ILE A 244 11.73 12.36 -13.26
N LEU A 245 10.42 12.29 -13.05
CA LEU A 245 9.80 12.04 -11.75
C LEU A 245 9.35 10.58 -11.69
N ILE A 246 9.77 9.83 -10.68
CA ILE A 246 9.27 8.49 -10.43
C ILE A 246 8.45 8.46 -9.14
N SER A 247 7.26 7.88 -9.22
CA SER A 247 6.26 7.83 -8.16
C SER A 247 5.70 6.40 -8.03
N GLY A 248 5.20 6.06 -6.85
CA GLY A 248 4.80 4.70 -6.51
C GLY A 248 5.72 4.14 -5.42
N HIS A 249 6.00 2.83 -5.47
CA HIS A 249 6.75 2.15 -4.40
C HIS A 249 7.92 1.30 -4.91
N ASP A 250 7.92 0.93 -6.20
CA ASP A 250 8.85 -0.08 -6.72
C ASP A 250 10.30 0.45 -6.85
N LEU A 251 11.18 -0.05 -5.97
CA LEU A 251 12.58 0.32 -5.94
C LEU A 251 13.42 -0.32 -7.07
N LYS A 252 12.95 -1.43 -7.67
CA LYS A 252 13.63 -2.04 -8.82
C LYS A 252 13.50 -1.16 -10.06
N ASP A 253 12.34 -0.56 -10.27
CA ASP A 253 12.16 0.41 -11.35
C ASP A 253 13.04 1.61 -11.20
N LEU A 254 13.13 2.16 -9.98
CA LEU A 254 14.04 3.26 -9.70
C LEU A 254 15.48 2.85 -10.00
N ARG A 255 15.89 1.65 -9.58
CA ARG A 255 17.22 1.12 -9.89
C ARG A 255 17.47 1.04 -11.40
N MET A 256 16.57 0.44 -12.16
CA MET A 256 16.68 0.31 -13.62
C MET A 256 16.69 1.68 -14.31
N LEU A 257 15.83 2.61 -13.87
CA LEU A 257 15.80 3.97 -14.38
C LEU A 257 17.11 4.72 -14.10
N LEU A 258 17.66 4.60 -12.88
CA LEU A 258 18.93 5.23 -12.50
C LEU A 258 20.09 4.71 -13.35
N GLU A 259 20.19 3.39 -13.54
CA GLU A 259 21.22 2.76 -14.38
C GLU A 259 21.10 3.22 -15.84
N GLN A 260 19.90 3.30 -16.39
CA GLN A 260 19.69 3.69 -17.79
C GLN A 260 19.81 5.19 -18.02
N THR A 261 19.70 6.02 -16.97
CA THR A 261 19.86 7.48 -17.05
C THR A 261 21.26 7.98 -16.70
N GLU A 262 22.14 7.11 -16.22
CA GLU A 262 23.51 7.49 -15.89
C GLU A 262 24.24 8.06 -17.13
N GLY A 263 24.82 9.25 -16.98
CA GLY A 263 25.51 9.95 -18.07
C GLY A 263 24.61 10.60 -19.13
N THR A 264 23.28 10.54 -19.00
CA THR A 264 22.34 11.11 -19.99
C THR A 264 22.05 12.61 -19.80
N GLY A 265 22.47 13.18 -18.66
CA GLY A 265 22.17 14.56 -18.28
C GLY A 265 20.74 14.78 -17.75
N VAL A 266 20.02 13.70 -17.41
CA VAL A 266 18.66 13.75 -16.84
C VAL A 266 18.72 13.50 -15.34
N ASN A 267 18.17 14.43 -14.56
CA ASN A 267 18.01 14.29 -13.12
C ASN A 267 16.80 13.40 -12.80
N ILE A 268 16.95 12.48 -11.84
CA ILE A 268 15.85 11.66 -11.32
C ILE A 268 15.35 12.27 -10.02
N TYR A 269 14.05 12.49 -9.93
CA TYR A 269 13.35 12.88 -8.71
C TYR A 269 12.43 11.75 -8.28
N THR A 270 12.36 11.52 -6.96
CA THR A 270 11.31 10.70 -6.36
C THR A 270 10.08 11.55 -6.07
N HIS A 271 8.91 10.92 -5.95
CA HIS A 271 7.69 11.53 -5.44
C HIS A 271 6.91 10.55 -4.56
N GLY A 272 6.21 11.09 -3.56
CA GLY A 272 5.34 10.30 -2.68
C GLY A 272 6.09 9.18 -1.98
N GLU A 273 5.61 7.96 -2.14
CA GLU A 273 6.17 6.77 -1.49
C GLU A 273 7.54 6.35 -2.04
N MET A 274 8.09 7.03 -3.05
CA MET A 274 9.47 6.81 -3.50
C MET A 274 10.52 7.58 -2.66
N LEU A 275 10.11 8.52 -1.79
CA LEU A 275 11.02 9.29 -0.93
C LEU A 275 12.01 8.43 -0.12
N PRO A 276 11.61 7.29 0.48
CA PRO A 276 12.52 6.45 1.27
C PRO A 276 13.70 5.88 0.49
N ALA A 277 13.63 5.81 -0.84
CA ALA A 277 14.70 5.32 -1.70
C ALA A 277 16.05 6.03 -1.46
N HIS A 278 16.02 7.30 -1.04
CA HIS A 278 17.21 8.07 -0.72
C HIS A 278 17.98 7.56 0.52
N GLY A 279 17.33 6.77 1.39
CA GLY A 279 17.99 6.13 2.52
C GLY A 279 18.88 4.95 2.12
N TYR A 280 18.59 4.31 0.99
CA TYR A 280 19.23 3.08 0.53
C TYR A 280 20.61 3.35 -0.12
N PRO A 281 21.72 2.80 0.42
CA PRO A 281 23.08 3.05 -0.07
C PRO A 281 23.30 2.81 -1.56
N GLU A 282 22.76 1.72 -2.13
CA GLU A 282 22.98 1.37 -3.53
C GLU A 282 22.17 2.22 -4.52
N LEU A 283 21.15 2.95 -4.04
CA LEU A 283 20.37 3.88 -4.84
C LEU A 283 20.92 5.31 -4.70
N LYS A 284 21.25 5.75 -3.47
CA LYS A 284 21.74 7.11 -3.25
C LYS A 284 23.15 7.38 -3.79
N LYS A 285 23.91 6.33 -4.17
CA LYS A 285 25.22 6.49 -4.81
C LYS A 285 25.14 7.14 -6.20
N PHE A 286 23.98 7.12 -6.86
CA PHE A 286 23.77 7.78 -8.14
C PHE A 286 23.58 9.29 -7.93
N THR A 287 24.55 10.09 -8.35
CA THR A 287 24.56 11.54 -8.08
C THR A 287 23.45 12.31 -8.81
N HIS A 288 22.85 11.73 -9.85
CA HIS A 288 21.70 12.30 -10.56
C HIS A 288 20.35 11.89 -9.95
N LEU A 289 20.33 11.09 -8.87
CA LEU A 289 19.17 11.00 -7.98
C LEU A 289 19.10 12.30 -7.17
N ALA A 290 18.48 13.32 -7.76
CA ALA A 290 18.63 14.73 -7.39
C ALA A 290 17.90 15.12 -6.10
N GLY A 291 16.79 14.44 -5.77
CA GLY A 291 15.99 14.75 -4.60
C GLY A 291 14.57 14.20 -4.67
N ASN A 292 13.69 14.72 -3.83
CA ASN A 292 12.27 14.38 -3.83
C ASN A 292 11.42 15.60 -4.21
N TYR A 293 10.58 15.49 -5.23
CA TYR A 293 9.70 16.57 -5.66
C TYR A 293 8.29 16.41 -5.09
N GLY A 294 7.66 17.52 -4.70
CA GLY A 294 6.25 17.54 -4.32
C GLY A 294 5.95 17.09 -2.89
N SER A 295 4.81 16.44 -2.71
CA SER A 295 4.26 16.02 -1.42
C SER A 295 3.51 14.68 -1.50
N GLY A 296 2.40 14.53 -0.77
CA GLY A 296 1.55 13.34 -0.83
C GLY A 296 0.79 13.25 -2.15
N TRP A 297 0.40 12.02 -2.51
CA TRP A 297 -0.17 11.68 -3.81
C TRP A 297 -1.39 12.53 -4.23
N GLN A 298 -2.19 12.99 -3.28
CA GLN A 298 -3.40 13.76 -3.54
C GLN A 298 -3.13 15.10 -4.23
N ASN A 299 -1.91 15.64 -4.12
CA ASN A 299 -1.52 16.91 -4.72
C ASN A 299 -0.96 16.76 -6.14
N GLN A 300 -0.85 15.53 -6.65
CA GLN A 300 -0.14 15.27 -7.91
C GLN A 300 -0.74 16.00 -9.10
N GLN A 301 -2.04 16.29 -9.14
CA GLN A 301 -2.63 17.04 -10.27
C GLN A 301 -2.01 18.42 -10.43
N THR A 302 -1.67 19.09 -9.33
CA THR A 302 -1.01 20.40 -9.36
C THR A 302 0.50 20.24 -9.46
N GLU A 303 1.09 19.31 -8.72
CA GLU A 303 2.54 19.13 -8.66
C GLU A 303 3.08 18.56 -9.97
N PHE A 304 2.46 17.51 -10.52
CA PHE A 304 2.88 16.92 -11.79
C PHE A 304 2.69 17.90 -12.95
N ALA A 305 1.62 18.69 -12.96
CA ALA A 305 1.41 19.74 -13.95
C ALA A 305 2.56 20.77 -13.98
N LYS A 306 3.11 21.11 -12.80
CA LYS A 306 4.25 22.03 -12.65
C LYS A 306 5.60 21.36 -12.90
N PHE A 307 5.71 20.05 -12.76
CA PHE A 307 6.94 19.32 -13.03
C PHE A 307 7.27 19.37 -14.54
N PRO A 308 8.42 19.89 -14.98
CA PRO A 308 8.71 20.17 -16.39
C PRO A 308 9.30 18.97 -17.17
N GLY A 309 9.19 17.76 -16.62
CA GLY A 309 9.79 16.53 -17.14
C GLY A 309 8.79 15.38 -17.31
N ALA A 310 9.29 14.21 -17.72
CA ALA A 310 8.48 13.01 -17.82
C ALA A 310 8.20 12.41 -16.44
N ILE A 311 7.09 11.70 -16.29
CA ILE A 311 6.64 11.11 -15.02
C ILE A 311 6.45 9.60 -15.22
N VAL A 312 6.90 8.79 -14.27
CA VAL A 312 6.72 7.33 -14.26
C VAL A 312 5.96 6.92 -13.01
N MET A 313 4.84 6.23 -13.19
CA MET A 313 4.06 5.63 -12.11
C MET A 313 4.32 4.13 -12.02
N THR A 314 4.98 3.69 -10.94
CA THR A 314 5.32 2.28 -10.69
C THR A 314 4.21 1.52 -9.97
N SER A 315 3.39 2.22 -9.19
CA SER A 315 2.23 1.70 -8.47
C SER A 315 1.18 2.79 -8.24
N ASN A 316 0.19 2.54 -7.37
CA ASN A 316 -0.66 3.62 -6.84
C ASN A 316 0.17 4.69 -6.09
N CYS A 317 -0.29 5.93 -6.03
CA CYS A 317 -1.63 6.42 -6.40
C CYS A 317 -1.62 7.31 -7.65
N ILE A 318 -2.07 6.79 -8.80
CA ILE A 318 -2.37 7.62 -9.98
C ILE A 318 -3.77 8.23 -9.86
N ILE A 319 -3.89 9.53 -10.14
CA ILE A 319 -5.16 10.25 -10.31
C ILE A 319 -5.20 10.90 -11.69
N ASP A 320 -6.37 11.40 -12.10
CA ASP A 320 -6.63 11.87 -13.47
C ASP A 320 -5.56 12.87 -13.97
N PRO A 321 -4.73 12.47 -14.95
CA PRO A 321 -3.67 13.31 -15.50
C PRO A 321 -4.20 14.39 -16.45
N ASN A 322 -5.44 14.27 -16.92
CA ASN A 322 -6.04 15.25 -17.83
C ASN A 322 -6.43 16.54 -17.11
N VAL A 323 -6.77 16.47 -15.82
CA VAL A 323 -7.09 17.65 -15.00
C VAL A 323 -5.90 18.61 -14.91
N GLY A 324 -4.68 18.07 -14.80
CA GLY A 324 -3.44 18.86 -14.78
C GLY A 324 -2.78 19.02 -16.15
N ASN A 325 -3.38 18.50 -17.22
CA ASN A 325 -2.86 18.52 -18.59
C ASN A 325 -1.40 18.02 -18.71
N TYR A 326 -1.11 16.85 -18.14
CA TYR A 326 0.20 16.18 -18.24
C TYR A 326 0.11 14.74 -18.74
N GLY A 327 -1.05 14.35 -19.30
CA GLY A 327 -1.31 13.02 -19.85
C GLY A 327 -0.34 12.58 -20.95
N ASP A 328 0.23 13.54 -21.68
CA ASP A 328 1.18 13.31 -22.77
C ASP A 328 2.59 12.90 -22.31
N ARG A 329 2.93 13.18 -21.04
CA ARG A 329 4.28 12.94 -20.48
C ARG A 329 4.30 12.14 -19.18
N ILE A 330 3.16 11.60 -18.77
CA ILE A 330 3.10 10.55 -17.76
C ILE A 330 3.13 9.17 -18.42
N TRP A 331 3.82 8.25 -17.76
CA TRP A 331 3.98 6.86 -18.15
C TRP A 331 3.50 5.98 -17.00
N THR A 332 2.74 4.97 -17.35
CA THR A 332 2.35 3.89 -16.44
C THR A 332 3.20 2.66 -16.74
N ARG A 333 3.39 1.77 -15.76
CA ARG A 333 4.05 0.48 -15.98
C ARG A 333 3.46 -0.59 -15.07
N SER A 334 3.74 -1.85 -15.39
CA SER A 334 3.23 -3.02 -14.64
C SER A 334 1.72 -2.90 -14.41
N ILE A 335 1.25 -2.96 -13.17
CA ILE A 335 -0.16 -2.95 -12.78
C ILE A 335 -0.85 -1.60 -12.96
N VAL A 336 -0.12 -0.49 -13.12
CA VAL A 336 -0.69 0.85 -13.23
C VAL A 336 -1.26 1.07 -14.62
N GLY A 337 -2.47 1.64 -14.73
CA GLY A 337 -3.08 1.91 -16.02
C GLY A 337 -4.00 3.13 -15.98
N TRP A 338 -3.99 3.89 -17.07
CA TRP A 338 -4.94 4.99 -17.29
C TRP A 338 -5.26 5.09 -18.79
N PRO A 339 -6.53 5.19 -19.20
CA PRO A 339 -6.90 5.27 -20.61
C PRO A 339 -6.21 6.42 -21.35
N GLY A 340 -5.51 6.10 -22.44
CA GLY A 340 -4.83 7.08 -23.30
C GLY A 340 -3.48 7.59 -22.77
N VAL A 341 -3.01 7.11 -21.63
CA VAL A 341 -1.66 7.40 -21.11
C VAL A 341 -0.68 6.37 -21.65
N ASN A 342 0.57 6.78 -21.90
CA ASN A 342 1.61 5.86 -22.34
C ASN A 342 1.85 4.75 -21.31
N HIS A 343 2.03 3.51 -21.77
CA HIS A 343 2.41 2.38 -20.95
C HIS A 343 3.82 1.92 -21.33
N LEU A 344 4.69 1.75 -20.33
CA LEU A 344 6.03 1.21 -20.51
C LEU A 344 5.96 -0.31 -20.40
N GLU A 345 6.27 -0.98 -21.50
CA GLU A 345 6.34 -2.44 -21.57
C GLU A 345 7.78 -2.90 -21.34
N GLY A 346 7.97 -3.86 -20.43
CA GLY A 346 9.29 -4.41 -20.08
C GLY A 346 10.21 -3.42 -19.35
N ASP A 347 11.51 -3.68 -19.46
CA ASP A 347 12.54 -3.02 -18.64
C ASP A 347 13.27 -1.87 -19.36
N ASP A 348 12.93 -1.56 -20.61
CA ASP A 348 13.61 -0.50 -21.40
C ASP A 348 12.97 0.88 -21.18
N PHE A 349 13.61 1.73 -20.37
CA PHE A 349 13.19 3.12 -20.11
C PHE A 349 13.60 4.10 -21.22
N SER A 350 14.26 3.66 -22.29
CA SER A 350 14.69 4.53 -23.40
C SER A 350 13.60 5.48 -23.94
N PRO A 351 12.32 5.07 -24.07
CA PRO A 351 11.26 5.98 -24.49
C PRO A 351 11.02 7.14 -23.52
N VAL A 352 11.00 6.86 -22.21
CA VAL A 352 10.83 7.86 -21.14
C VAL A 352 12.01 8.83 -21.13
N ILE A 353 13.23 8.30 -21.26
CA ILE A 353 14.46 9.08 -21.26
C ILE A 353 14.51 10.04 -22.45
N LYS A 354 14.20 9.55 -23.65
CA LYS A 354 14.13 10.37 -24.87
C LYS A 354 13.08 11.49 -24.72
N GLN A 355 11.92 11.18 -24.15
CA GLN A 355 10.91 12.21 -23.90
C GLN A 355 11.41 13.27 -22.92
N ALA A 356 12.00 12.86 -21.78
CA ALA A 356 12.54 13.79 -20.79
C ALA A 356 13.65 14.71 -21.36
N GLN A 357 14.50 14.19 -22.25
CA GLN A 357 15.52 14.99 -22.95
C GLN A 357 14.89 16.05 -23.89
N GLY A 358 13.75 15.73 -24.50
CA GLY A 358 12.98 16.64 -25.35
C GLY A 358 12.19 17.72 -24.60
N LEU A 359 11.88 17.51 -23.32
CA LEU A 359 11.11 18.45 -22.49
C LEU A 359 11.98 19.58 -21.92
N ALA A 360 11.38 20.68 -21.46
CA ALA A 360 12.11 21.86 -21.02
C ALA A 360 13.06 21.60 -19.83
N GLY A 361 12.64 20.79 -18.86
CA GLY A 361 13.34 20.65 -17.58
C GLY A 361 13.19 21.90 -16.69
N PHE A 362 13.81 21.87 -15.51
CA PHE A 362 13.80 23.02 -14.60
C PHE A 362 14.75 24.12 -15.10
N PRO A 363 14.30 25.38 -15.19
CA PRO A 363 15.12 26.47 -15.72
C PRO A 363 16.19 26.98 -14.74
N TYR A 364 16.00 26.76 -13.44
CA TYR A 364 16.92 27.18 -12.38
C TYR A 364 16.81 26.24 -11.18
N SER A 365 17.84 26.24 -10.34
CA SER A 365 17.81 25.59 -9.03
C SER A 365 17.13 26.51 -8.01
N GLU A 366 16.21 25.98 -7.22
CA GLU A 366 15.65 26.67 -6.06
C GLU A 366 16.62 26.59 -4.86
N ILE A 367 16.42 27.44 -3.85
CA ILE A 367 17.13 27.34 -2.57
C ILE A 367 16.78 25.99 -1.93
N GLU A 368 17.80 25.24 -1.55
CA GLU A 368 17.63 23.90 -0.97
C GLU A 368 16.77 23.94 0.28
N HIS A 369 15.95 22.90 0.43
CA HIS A 369 15.27 22.59 1.67
C HIS A 369 15.53 21.12 1.95
N MET A 370 16.26 20.85 3.03
CA MET A 370 16.69 19.50 3.37
C MET A 370 15.74 18.88 4.39
N ILE A 371 15.35 17.64 4.16
CA ILE A 371 14.68 16.78 5.15
C ILE A 371 15.53 15.53 5.41
N THR A 372 15.33 14.87 6.56
CA THR A 372 16.07 13.64 6.89
C THR A 372 15.18 12.42 6.72
N VAL A 373 15.67 11.40 6.02
CA VAL A 373 15.01 10.08 5.85
C VAL A 373 15.96 8.95 6.20
N GLY A 374 15.49 7.71 6.18
CA GLY A 374 16.34 6.52 6.23
C GLY A 374 16.56 5.96 7.64
N PHE A 375 15.61 6.17 8.56
CA PHE A 375 15.59 5.49 9.85
C PHE A 375 14.96 4.10 9.71
N GLY A 376 15.53 3.27 8.82
CA GLY A 376 15.07 1.90 8.60
C GLY A 376 15.45 0.95 9.74
N ARG A 377 15.12 -0.34 9.58
CA ARG A 377 15.24 -1.36 10.63
C ARG A 377 16.59 -1.40 11.33
N GLU A 378 17.71 -1.48 10.59
CA GLU A 378 19.05 -1.58 11.21
C GLU A 378 19.42 -0.30 11.98
N THR A 379 19.12 0.87 11.42
CA THR A 379 19.34 2.17 12.07
C THR A 379 18.55 2.26 13.38
N LEU A 380 17.27 1.89 13.36
CA LEU A 380 16.40 1.91 14.55
C LEU A 380 16.89 0.92 15.62
N LEU A 381 17.22 -0.30 15.23
CA LEU A 381 17.70 -1.32 16.16
C LEU A 381 19.04 -0.93 16.80
N SER A 382 19.91 -0.27 16.04
CA SER A 382 21.19 0.25 16.54
C SER A 382 21.01 1.40 17.53
N ALA A 383 19.91 2.17 17.41
CA ALA A 383 19.56 3.23 18.34
C ALA A 383 18.81 2.75 19.60
N ALA A 384 18.41 1.48 19.67
CA ALA A 384 17.53 0.97 20.72
C ALA A 384 18.10 1.13 22.13
N ASP A 385 19.41 0.89 22.34
CA ASP A 385 20.03 1.06 23.66
C ASP A 385 20.02 2.53 24.10
N THR A 386 20.34 3.46 23.19
CA THR A 386 20.25 4.89 23.46
C THR A 386 18.82 5.30 23.83
N VAL A 387 17.80 4.81 23.12
CA VAL A 387 16.39 5.10 23.41
C VAL A 387 16.02 4.58 24.81
N ILE A 388 16.42 3.35 25.15
CA ILE A 388 16.18 2.75 26.47
C ILE A 388 16.83 3.59 27.57
N ASP A 389 18.08 4.01 27.37
CA ASP A 389 18.80 4.84 28.33
C ASP A 389 18.11 6.19 28.55
N LEU A 390 17.59 6.81 27.49
CA LEU A 390 16.84 8.06 27.59
C LEU A 390 15.53 7.90 28.35
N VAL A 391 14.82 6.79 28.15
CA VAL A 391 13.60 6.45 28.93
C VAL A 391 13.96 6.21 30.39
N ALA A 392 15.01 5.43 30.68
CA ALA A 392 15.46 5.13 32.03
C ALA A 392 15.91 6.40 32.79
N GLN A 393 16.53 7.35 32.09
CA GLN A 393 16.92 8.66 32.62
C GLN A 393 15.76 9.66 32.71
N LYS A 394 14.53 9.28 32.31
CA LYS A 394 13.35 10.14 32.23
C LYS A 394 13.53 11.37 31.33
N LYS A 395 14.40 11.25 30.32
CA LYS A 395 14.63 12.28 29.30
C LYS A 395 13.74 12.09 28.08
N LEU A 396 13.39 10.84 27.78
CA LEU A 396 12.37 10.47 26.80
C LEU A 396 11.16 9.93 27.54
N ARG A 397 10.04 10.66 27.44
CA ARG A 397 8.78 10.26 28.07
C ARG A 397 7.98 9.29 27.21
N HIS A 398 7.83 9.59 25.92
CA HIS A 398 6.94 8.82 25.03
C HIS A 398 7.40 8.87 23.58
N VAL A 399 7.06 7.82 22.82
CA VAL A 399 7.23 7.76 21.36
C VAL A 399 5.84 7.71 20.72
N PHE A 400 5.62 8.55 19.71
CA PHE A 400 4.39 8.55 18.93
C PHE A 400 4.70 8.06 17.52
N LEU A 401 4.12 6.92 17.12
CA LEU A 401 4.07 6.54 15.71
C LEU A 401 2.88 7.27 15.07
N VAL A 402 3.15 8.32 14.30
CA VAL A 402 2.15 9.11 13.58
C VAL A 402 2.40 8.96 12.09
N GLY A 403 1.44 8.43 11.33
CA GLY A 403 1.69 8.14 9.91
C GLY A 403 0.63 7.26 9.28
N GLY A 404 1.00 6.53 8.23
CA GLY A 404 0.07 5.76 7.39
C GLY A 404 -0.24 6.47 6.08
N CYS A 405 -1.45 6.34 5.53
CA CYS A 405 -1.75 6.89 4.20
C CYS A 405 -2.45 8.25 4.25
N ASP A 406 -1.95 9.22 3.48
CA ASP A 406 -2.55 10.55 3.31
C ASP A 406 -3.74 10.52 2.31
N GLY A 407 -4.49 11.62 2.24
CA GLY A 407 -5.63 11.83 1.34
C GLY A 407 -6.06 13.31 1.30
N SER A 408 -7.14 13.64 0.59
CA SER A 408 -7.52 15.06 0.34
C SER A 408 -8.47 15.71 1.36
N ARG A 409 -8.94 14.96 2.36
CA ARG A 409 -9.84 15.48 3.41
C ARG A 409 -9.16 16.54 4.29
N GLU A 410 -9.88 17.62 4.61
CA GLU A 410 -9.38 18.72 5.45
C GLU A 410 -9.12 18.26 6.90
N GLU A 411 -9.90 17.31 7.39
CA GLU A 411 -9.79 16.72 8.74
C GLU A 411 -8.42 16.08 9.00
N ARG A 412 -7.63 15.84 7.96
CA ARG A 412 -6.25 15.36 8.06
C ARG A 412 -5.28 16.42 8.58
N SER A 413 -5.70 17.69 8.72
CA SER A 413 -4.95 18.71 9.48
C SER A 413 -4.68 18.24 10.92
N TYR A 414 -5.55 17.38 11.47
CA TYR A 414 -5.37 16.71 12.75
C TYR A 414 -3.96 16.14 12.92
N PHE A 415 -3.40 15.47 11.91
CA PHE A 415 -2.07 14.84 12.03
C PHE A 415 -0.93 15.88 12.06
N THR A 416 -1.07 16.99 11.35
CA THR A 416 -0.15 18.13 11.45
C THR A 416 -0.25 18.77 12.84
N ASP A 417 -1.47 19.05 13.30
CA ASP A 417 -1.71 19.69 14.59
C ASP A 417 -1.28 18.79 15.76
N PHE A 418 -1.51 17.48 15.65
CA PHE A 418 -1.09 16.48 16.63
C PHE A 418 0.43 16.48 16.79
N THR A 419 1.18 16.38 15.69
CA THR A 419 2.66 16.36 15.72
C THR A 419 3.24 17.66 16.26
N LEU A 420 2.66 18.81 15.93
CA LEU A 420 3.07 20.11 16.49
C LEU A 420 2.83 20.22 18.00
N ASN A 421 1.83 19.50 18.54
CA ASN A 421 1.53 19.47 19.97
C ASN A 421 2.27 18.34 20.72
N VAL A 422 3.04 17.49 20.03
CA VAL A 422 3.86 16.45 20.70
C VAL A 422 4.91 17.14 21.59
N PRO A 423 4.94 16.85 22.90
CA PRO A 423 5.88 17.47 23.83
C PRO A 423 7.35 17.28 23.47
N GLN A 424 8.19 18.25 23.84
CA GLN A 424 9.62 18.29 23.47
C GLN A 424 10.44 17.12 24.03
N ASP A 425 9.98 16.49 25.11
CA ASP A 425 10.56 15.28 25.73
C ASP A 425 10.02 13.97 25.12
N CYS A 426 9.39 14.05 23.95
CA CYS A 426 8.85 12.92 23.20
C CYS A 426 9.43 12.85 21.76
N LEU A 427 9.44 11.65 21.18
CA LEU A 427 9.84 11.41 19.79
C LEU A 427 8.61 11.13 18.90
N ILE A 428 8.74 11.47 17.62
CA ILE A 428 7.78 11.18 16.56
C ILE A 428 8.44 10.21 15.59
N MET A 429 7.81 9.05 15.39
CA MET A 429 8.16 8.10 14.35
C MET A 429 7.08 8.15 13.27
N THR A 430 7.48 8.16 12.00
CA THR A 430 6.54 8.21 10.88
C THR A 430 6.90 7.21 9.80
N LEU A 431 5.92 6.87 8.98
CA LEU A 431 6.05 5.99 7.83
C LEU A 431 4.92 6.31 6.85
N ALA A 432 5.11 5.88 5.61
CA ALA A 432 4.18 6.08 4.51
C ALA A 432 3.81 7.55 4.23
N CYS A 433 2.98 7.78 3.22
CA CYS A 433 2.74 9.12 2.69
C CYS A 433 2.05 10.10 3.67
N GLY A 434 1.46 9.63 4.77
CA GLY A 434 0.97 10.46 5.87
C GLY A 434 2.04 11.39 6.44
N LYS A 435 3.33 11.02 6.32
CA LYS A 435 4.48 11.86 6.68
C LYS A 435 4.44 13.25 6.03
N TYR A 436 3.86 13.38 4.83
CA TYR A 436 3.86 14.65 4.09
C TYR A 436 3.03 15.75 4.75
N ARG A 437 2.23 15.40 5.77
CA ARG A 437 1.52 16.38 6.61
C ARG A 437 2.44 17.19 7.51
N PHE A 438 3.65 16.71 7.80
CA PHE A 438 4.53 17.34 8.77
C PHE A 438 6.05 17.13 8.54
N ASN A 439 6.48 16.29 7.59
CA ASN A 439 7.90 15.95 7.39
C ASN A 439 8.81 17.10 6.92
N LYS A 440 8.22 18.24 6.55
CA LYS A 440 8.93 19.48 6.18
C LYS A 440 8.99 20.49 7.34
N LEU A 441 8.49 20.12 8.51
CA LEU A 441 8.55 20.94 9.73
C LEU A 441 9.79 20.57 10.54
N ASP A 442 10.34 21.55 11.25
CA ASP A 442 11.46 21.33 12.16
C ASP A 442 10.94 20.97 13.56
N PHE A 443 11.24 19.75 13.98
CA PHE A 443 10.91 19.24 15.31
C PHE A 443 12.08 19.31 16.31
N GLY A 444 13.26 19.73 15.86
CA GLY A 444 14.48 19.78 16.66
C GLY A 444 15.05 18.40 17.02
N THR A 445 15.81 18.37 18.12
CA THR A 445 16.46 17.17 18.63
C THR A 445 16.14 16.96 20.12
N LEU A 446 16.22 15.71 20.57
CA LEU A 446 16.17 15.30 21.97
C LEU A 446 17.49 14.59 22.29
N GLU A 447 18.33 15.24 23.10
CA GLU A 447 19.66 14.71 23.47
C GLU A 447 20.53 14.32 22.25
N GLY A 448 20.42 15.10 21.17
CA GLY A 448 21.14 14.86 19.91
C GLY A 448 20.45 13.89 18.94
N LEU A 449 19.37 13.21 19.35
CA LEU A 449 18.54 12.42 18.45
C LEU A 449 17.52 13.32 17.72
N PRO A 450 17.37 13.20 16.39
CA PRO A 450 16.28 13.87 15.68
C PRO A 450 14.92 13.49 16.28
N ARG A 451 14.05 14.49 16.52
CA ARG A 451 12.71 14.22 17.08
C ARG A 451 11.75 13.61 16.08
N LEU A 452 12.01 13.73 14.78
CA LEU A 452 11.25 13.07 13.72
C LEU A 452 12.09 11.97 13.07
N LEU A 453 11.59 10.74 13.13
CA LEU A 453 12.22 9.54 12.57
C LEU A 453 11.35 8.99 11.44
N ASP A 454 11.75 9.21 10.19
CA ASP A 454 11.09 8.62 9.01
C ASP A 454 11.60 7.20 8.74
N VAL A 455 10.75 6.22 9.01
CA VAL A 455 11.03 4.78 8.92
C VAL A 455 10.97 4.27 7.48
N GLY A 456 10.26 4.98 6.58
CA GLY A 456 10.20 4.64 5.17
C GLY A 456 8.78 4.58 4.60
N GLN A 457 8.54 3.65 3.70
CA GLN A 457 7.25 3.41 3.01
C GLN A 457 6.23 2.78 3.97
N CYS A 458 5.04 2.50 3.48
CA CYS A 458 4.06 1.72 4.24
C CYS A 458 4.54 0.30 4.63
N ASN A 459 5.25 -0.41 3.76
CA ASN A 459 5.85 -1.73 4.05
C ASN A 459 6.87 -1.69 5.20
N ASP A 460 7.55 -0.56 5.41
CA ASP A 460 8.49 -0.39 6.51
C ASP A 460 7.81 -0.33 7.89
N ALA A 461 6.48 -0.48 7.96
CA ALA A 461 5.78 -0.86 9.19
C ALA A 461 6.38 -2.14 9.82
N TYR A 462 6.93 -3.05 9.03
CA TYR A 462 7.69 -4.20 9.53
C TYR A 462 8.87 -3.76 10.41
N ALA A 463 9.67 -2.78 9.98
CA ALA A 463 10.80 -2.25 10.74
C ALA A 463 10.35 -1.68 12.10
N ALA A 464 9.24 -0.93 12.11
CA ALA A 464 8.66 -0.37 13.33
C ALA A 464 8.15 -1.47 14.29
N ILE A 465 7.52 -2.52 13.77
CA ILE A 465 7.06 -3.68 14.57
C ILE A 465 8.26 -4.40 15.19
N ILE A 466 9.31 -4.68 14.40
CA ILE A 466 10.51 -5.36 14.90
C ILE A 466 11.22 -4.52 15.98
N LEU A 467 11.28 -3.20 15.82
CA LEU A 467 11.79 -2.31 16.85
C LEU A 467 10.97 -2.44 18.15
N ALA A 468 9.65 -2.36 18.07
CA ALA A 468 8.78 -2.45 19.25
C ALA A 468 8.95 -3.80 19.97
N VAL A 469 8.98 -4.92 19.24
CA VAL A 469 9.25 -6.24 19.81
C VAL A 469 10.62 -6.25 20.50
N LYS A 470 11.65 -5.69 19.87
CA LYS A 470 13.00 -5.68 20.44
C LYS A 470 13.11 -4.84 21.71
N LEU A 471 12.44 -3.68 21.74
CA LEU A 471 12.39 -2.82 22.92
C LEU A 471 11.65 -3.51 24.07
N ALA A 472 10.52 -4.16 23.79
CA ALA A 472 9.76 -4.91 24.78
C ALA A 472 10.58 -6.06 25.40
N GLU A 473 11.29 -6.84 24.57
CA GLU A 473 12.22 -7.88 25.03
C GLU A 473 13.30 -7.32 25.96
N LYS A 474 13.96 -6.23 25.56
CA LYS A 474 15.05 -5.61 26.35
C LYS A 474 14.56 -5.04 27.68
N LEU A 475 13.34 -4.51 27.71
CA LEU A 475 12.72 -3.94 28.92
C LEU A 475 12.01 -5.00 29.79
N GLY A 476 11.88 -6.23 29.30
CA GLY A 476 11.20 -7.32 30.01
C GLY A 476 9.70 -7.08 30.18
N CYS A 477 9.06 -6.39 29.24
CA CYS A 477 7.63 -6.08 29.24
C CYS A 477 6.93 -6.53 27.95
N GLY A 478 5.61 -6.38 27.86
CA GLY A 478 4.88 -6.57 26.61
C GLY A 478 4.99 -5.37 25.67
N VAL A 479 4.73 -5.57 24.38
CA VAL A 479 4.74 -4.47 23.38
C VAL A 479 3.75 -3.36 23.76
N ASN A 480 2.62 -3.71 24.37
CA ASN A 480 1.61 -2.74 24.80
C ASN A 480 1.98 -1.99 26.09
N ASP A 481 3.04 -2.40 26.78
CA ASP A 481 3.55 -1.73 27.99
C ASP A 481 4.68 -0.72 27.66
N LEU A 482 5.08 -0.65 26.39
CA LEU A 482 6.04 0.35 25.93
C LEU A 482 5.42 1.75 25.99
N PRO A 483 6.23 2.80 26.25
CA PRO A 483 5.79 4.19 26.10
C PRO A 483 5.70 4.56 24.61
N LEU A 484 4.81 3.87 23.88
CA LEU A 484 4.61 3.95 22.44
C LEU A 484 3.12 4.00 22.14
N SER A 485 2.69 5.04 21.41
CA SER A 485 1.31 5.14 20.92
C SER A 485 1.25 5.21 19.41
N LEU A 486 0.25 4.55 18.82
CA LEU A 486 0.04 4.50 17.37
C LEU A 486 -1.15 5.38 16.99
N VAL A 487 -0.89 6.39 16.17
CA VAL A 487 -1.87 7.35 15.64
C VAL A 487 -1.84 7.26 14.12
N LEU A 488 -2.69 6.39 13.57
CA LEU A 488 -2.63 5.96 12.18
C LEU A 488 -3.69 6.64 11.31
N SER A 489 -3.21 7.27 10.25
CA SER A 489 -3.99 7.65 9.09
C SER A 489 -4.13 6.46 8.13
N TRP A 490 -5.27 6.33 7.45
CA TRP A 490 -5.44 5.36 6.38
C TRP A 490 -6.14 5.98 5.17
N PHE A 491 -6.02 5.32 4.02
CA PHE A 491 -6.70 5.72 2.78
C PHE A 491 -7.08 4.50 1.95
N GLU A 492 -6.13 3.62 1.67
CA GLU A 492 -6.30 2.47 0.78
C GLU A 492 -5.93 1.14 1.46
N GLN A 493 -5.80 0.08 0.66
CA GLN A 493 -5.85 -1.30 1.13
C GLN A 493 -4.54 -1.77 1.79
N LYS A 494 -3.39 -1.20 1.42
CA LYS A 494 -2.12 -1.48 2.12
C LYS A 494 -2.19 -1.03 3.59
N ALA A 495 -2.83 0.10 3.88
CA ALA A 495 -3.09 0.50 5.26
C ALA A 495 -4.02 -0.47 6.02
N ILE A 496 -5.01 -1.07 5.34
CA ILE A 496 -5.90 -2.07 5.95
C ILE A 496 -5.13 -3.32 6.35
N VAL A 497 -4.26 -3.86 5.48
CA VAL A 497 -3.49 -5.06 5.82
C VAL A 497 -2.45 -4.80 6.91
N ILE A 498 -1.86 -3.61 6.97
CA ILE A 498 -0.98 -3.20 8.07
C ILE A 498 -1.77 -3.17 9.39
N LEU A 499 -2.97 -2.58 9.40
CA LEU A 499 -3.83 -2.60 10.58
C LEU A 499 -4.12 -4.03 11.02
N LEU A 500 -4.53 -4.92 10.11
CA LEU A 500 -4.77 -6.33 10.41
C LEU A 500 -3.51 -7.03 10.96
N THR A 501 -2.33 -6.67 10.45
CA THR A 501 -1.04 -7.18 10.95
C THR A 501 -0.80 -6.76 12.39
N LEU A 502 -1.03 -5.48 12.72
CA LEU A 502 -0.88 -4.98 14.09
C LEU A 502 -1.85 -5.68 15.05
N LEU A 503 -3.12 -5.81 14.65
CA LEU A 503 -4.15 -6.49 15.44
C LEU A 503 -3.84 -7.98 15.64
N SER A 504 -3.36 -8.68 14.61
CA SER A 504 -3.02 -10.11 14.70
C SER A 504 -1.80 -10.39 15.59
N LEU A 505 -0.89 -9.40 15.73
CA LEU A 505 0.23 -9.43 16.65
C LEU A 505 -0.15 -9.00 18.08
N GLY A 506 -1.42 -8.64 18.31
CA GLY A 506 -1.92 -8.26 19.63
C GLY A 506 -1.57 -6.82 20.05
N VAL A 507 -1.20 -5.96 19.12
CA VAL A 507 -1.03 -4.52 19.38
C VAL A 507 -2.39 -3.90 19.71
N LYS A 508 -2.44 -3.12 20.79
CA LYS A 508 -3.66 -2.52 21.32
C LYS A 508 -3.62 -1.00 21.28
N ASN A 509 -4.79 -0.38 21.52
CA ASN A 509 -4.96 1.05 21.72
C ASN A 509 -4.53 1.92 20.51
N ILE A 510 -4.76 1.41 19.31
CA ILE A 510 -4.45 2.11 18.05
C ILE A 510 -5.52 3.18 17.78
N TYR A 511 -5.08 4.43 17.60
CA TYR A 511 -5.92 5.53 17.13
C TYR A 511 -5.94 5.52 15.60
N THR A 512 -7.13 5.61 15.01
CA THR A 512 -7.32 5.52 13.55
C THR A 512 -8.15 6.69 13.01
N GLY A 513 -7.81 7.19 11.83
CA GLY A 513 -8.52 8.31 11.21
C GLY A 513 -8.13 8.60 9.74
N PRO A 514 -8.68 9.67 9.14
CA PRO A 514 -9.57 10.65 9.75
C PRO A 514 -11.02 10.15 9.92
N THR A 515 -11.43 9.10 9.19
CA THR A 515 -12.75 8.47 9.34
C THR A 515 -12.60 6.96 9.43
N ALA A 516 -13.52 6.27 10.12
CA ALA A 516 -13.52 4.80 10.19
C ALA A 516 -13.84 4.17 8.81
N PRO A 517 -13.29 3.02 8.43
CA PRO A 517 -13.62 2.38 7.14
C PRO A 517 -15.12 2.25 6.87
N GLY A 518 -15.56 2.66 5.67
CA GLY A 518 -16.98 2.70 5.30
C GLY A 518 -17.66 1.33 5.27
N PHE A 519 -16.88 0.26 5.24
CA PHE A 519 -17.32 -1.14 5.32
C PHE A 519 -17.34 -1.69 6.76
N LEU A 520 -16.92 -0.93 7.78
CA LEU A 520 -17.07 -1.34 9.17
C LEU A 520 -18.31 -0.65 9.76
N THR A 521 -19.24 -1.46 10.27
CA THR A 521 -20.41 -0.98 10.99
C THR A 521 -20.02 -0.55 12.40
N ASP A 522 -20.91 0.18 13.09
CA ASP A 522 -20.70 0.55 14.49
C ASP A 522 -20.54 -0.69 15.40
N ASN A 523 -21.23 -1.79 15.08
CA ASN A 523 -21.08 -3.05 15.81
C ASN A 523 -19.68 -3.66 15.61
N LEU A 524 -19.19 -3.70 14.38
CA LEU A 524 -17.83 -4.20 14.10
C LEU A 524 -16.76 -3.32 14.73
N LEU A 525 -16.93 -1.99 14.70
CA LEU A 525 -16.04 -1.06 15.39
C LEU A 525 -16.04 -1.28 16.91
N ALA A 526 -17.22 -1.54 17.50
CA ALA A 526 -17.33 -1.88 18.92
C ALA A 526 -16.60 -3.19 19.25
N ILE A 527 -16.70 -4.21 18.40
CA ILE A 527 -15.95 -5.47 18.57
C ILE A 527 -14.44 -5.23 18.50
N LEU A 528 -13.96 -4.45 17.54
CA LEU A 528 -12.53 -4.12 17.40
C LEU A 528 -12.03 -3.28 18.58
N ASN A 529 -12.87 -2.37 19.10
CA ASN A 529 -12.56 -1.62 20.31
C ASN A 529 -12.51 -2.51 21.56
N ASP A 530 -13.47 -3.42 21.74
CA ASP A 530 -13.49 -4.32 22.91
C ASP A 530 -12.29 -5.28 22.91
N LYS A 531 -11.96 -5.87 21.76
CA LYS A 531 -10.86 -6.83 21.64
C LYS A 531 -9.48 -6.17 21.68
N PHE A 532 -9.32 -5.03 21.02
CA PHE A 532 -8.01 -4.43 20.75
C PHE A 532 -7.84 -3.00 21.27
N GLY A 533 -8.89 -2.36 21.80
CA GLY A 533 -8.85 -0.95 22.18
C GLY A 533 -8.74 0.02 21.00
N MET A 534 -9.01 -0.46 19.77
CA MET A 534 -8.97 0.35 18.55
C MET A 534 -10.01 1.45 18.63
N ARG A 535 -9.59 2.69 18.38
CA ARG A 535 -10.43 3.88 18.56
C ARG A 535 -10.28 4.86 17.40
N ALA A 536 -11.33 5.65 17.18
CA ALA A 536 -11.26 6.79 16.27
C ALA A 536 -10.48 7.94 16.93
N ILE A 537 -9.81 8.75 16.12
CA ILE A 537 -9.27 10.04 16.58
C ILE A 537 -10.40 10.97 17.02
N THR A 538 -10.10 11.85 17.98
CA THR A 538 -11.02 12.89 18.48
C THR A 538 -10.43 14.29 18.22
N THR A 539 -10.28 15.12 19.25
CA THR A 539 -9.48 16.35 19.16
C THR A 539 -8.04 16.06 19.58
N VAL A 540 -7.09 16.83 19.04
CA VAL A 540 -5.67 16.71 19.40
C VAL A 540 -5.46 16.80 20.90
N GLU A 541 -6.15 17.73 21.58
CA GLU A 541 -6.07 17.91 23.03
C GLU A 541 -6.55 16.66 23.79
N GLN A 542 -7.72 16.12 23.42
CA GLN A 542 -8.30 14.95 24.09
C GLN A 542 -7.44 13.70 23.90
N ASP A 543 -6.98 13.46 22.66
CA ASP A 543 -6.17 12.30 22.34
C ASP A 543 -4.79 12.40 22.99
N MET A 544 -4.12 13.56 22.94
CA MET A 544 -2.82 13.78 23.59
C MET A 544 -2.90 13.61 25.11
N ASN A 545 -3.93 14.18 25.75
CA ASN A 545 -4.14 14.05 27.19
C ASN A 545 -4.42 12.59 27.58
N THR A 546 -5.23 11.88 26.80
CA THR A 546 -5.54 10.46 27.06
C THR A 546 -4.29 9.59 26.91
N ILE A 547 -3.50 9.82 25.85
CA ILE A 547 -2.29 9.04 25.58
C ILE A 547 -1.24 9.25 26.67
N LEU A 548 -0.98 10.49 27.08
CA LEU A 548 0.07 10.80 28.05
C LEU A 548 -0.33 10.56 29.52
N ALA A 549 -1.62 10.29 29.78
CA ALA A 549 -2.11 9.93 31.10
C ALA A 549 -2.12 8.41 31.35
N ALA A 550 -2.05 7.61 30.28
CA ALA A 550 -1.93 6.15 30.33
C ALA A 550 -0.49 5.74 30.65
#